data_AF-A0A6M2D8D2-F1
#
_entry.id   AF-A0A6M2D8D2-F1
#
_cell.length_a   1.000
_cell.length_b   1.000
_cell.length_c   1.000
_cell.angle_alpha   90.00
_cell.angle_beta   90.00
_cell.angle_gamma   90.00
#
_symmetry.space_group_name_H-M   'P 1'
#
loop_
_entity.id
_entity.type
_entity.pdbx_description
1 polymer ?
#
loop_
_entity_poly.entity_id
_entity_poly.type
_entity_poly.pdbx_seq_one_letter_code
_entity_poly.pdbx_strand_id
1 'polypeptide(L)'
;QLIDHDLALTPDARGVNGSLLVCCGTSNETSPACFPVNVSSDDPFYAPLSVSCINFVRSSGCSDCNGIMHERRFVNQQSAFLDASHVYGIDQTEHETLRNSDARELMLLAGAGLPPSLRPDRDGCSDPATASFCFRAGDGRVNQQPAIAVLQILYARQHNRVAQQLKSLNPDWDPETVYQEARRVVIAQHQHIIYNEYLPVVLGRR
;
A
#
# COMPACT_ATOMS: atom_id res chain seq x y z
N GLN A 1 -11.08 -3.81 -0.46
CA GLN A 1 -9.85 -3.20 0.06
C GLN A 1 -8.63 -3.66 -0.73
N LEU A 2 -8.27 -4.94 -0.76
CA LEU A 2 -7.07 -5.40 -1.49
C LEU A 2 -7.03 -4.95 -2.98
N ILE A 3 -8.16 -5.11 -3.70
CA ILE A 3 -8.30 -4.68 -5.10
C ILE A 3 -8.12 -3.16 -5.26
N ASP A 4 -8.63 -2.37 -4.31
CA ASP A 4 -8.45 -0.90 -4.29
C ASP A 4 -6.98 -0.53 -4.11
N HIS A 5 -6.26 -1.28 -3.27
CA HIS A 5 -4.84 -1.05 -3.04
C HIS A 5 -3.95 -1.41 -4.24
N ASP A 6 -4.45 -2.20 -5.19
CA ASP A 6 -3.78 -2.48 -6.47
C ASP A 6 -3.99 -1.37 -7.50
N LEU A 7 -5.11 -0.65 -7.41
CA LEU A 7 -5.54 0.29 -8.44
C LEU A 7 -5.28 1.75 -8.11
N ALA A 8 -5.36 2.11 -6.82
CA ALA A 8 -5.41 3.50 -6.43
C ALA A 8 -4.73 3.79 -5.09
N LEU A 9 -3.90 4.83 -5.09
CA LEU A 9 -3.44 5.52 -3.88
C LEU A 9 -3.37 7.01 -4.16
N THR A 10 -4.22 7.79 -3.49
CA THR A 10 -4.12 9.25 -3.54
C THR A 10 -3.38 9.74 -2.30
N PRO A 11 -2.15 10.29 -2.43
CA PRO A 11 -1.38 10.73 -1.28
C PRO A 11 -1.95 12.03 -0.70
N ASP A 12 -1.74 12.23 0.60
CA ASP A 12 -1.95 13.52 1.25
C ASP A 12 -0.93 14.55 0.79
N ALA A 13 -1.34 15.81 0.73
CA ALA A 13 -0.41 16.92 0.57
C ALA A 13 0.58 16.97 1.76
N ARG A 14 1.84 17.29 1.46
CA ARG A 14 2.91 17.39 2.45
C ARG A 14 3.33 18.84 2.65
N GLY A 15 3.84 19.14 3.84
CA GLY A 15 4.44 20.43 4.16
C GLY A 15 5.85 20.57 3.59
N VAL A 16 6.56 21.61 4.03
CA VAL A 16 7.96 21.87 3.63
C VAL A 16 8.82 20.63 3.91
N ASN A 17 9.67 20.28 2.95
CA ASN A 17 10.56 19.10 3.00
C ASN A 17 9.82 17.76 3.23
N GLY A 18 8.56 17.64 2.82
CA GLY A 18 7.79 16.39 2.95
C GLY A 18 7.22 16.15 4.34
N SER A 19 7.23 17.16 5.22
CA SER A 19 6.69 17.04 6.58
C SER A 19 5.19 16.72 6.59
N LEU A 20 4.76 15.99 7.63
CA LEU A 20 3.34 15.73 7.89
C LEU A 20 2.64 17.03 8.29
N LEU A 21 1.42 17.24 7.78
CA LEU A 21 0.57 18.37 8.15
C LEU A 21 -0.41 17.95 9.25
N VAL A 22 -0.59 18.82 10.23
CA VAL A 22 -1.59 18.69 11.30
C VAL A 22 -2.48 19.93 11.25
N CYS A 23 -3.74 19.73 10.90
CA CYS A 23 -4.71 20.77 10.59
C CYS A 23 -5.69 21.05 11.74
N CYS A 24 -5.40 20.56 12.94
CA CYS A 24 -6.12 20.91 14.17
C CYS A 24 -5.13 21.41 15.22
N GLY A 25 -5.41 22.56 15.83
CA GLY A 25 -4.71 23.13 16.98
C GLY A 25 -3.27 23.59 16.76
N THR A 26 -2.79 23.73 15.52
CA THR A 26 -1.38 24.13 15.24
C THR A 26 -1.26 25.26 14.22
N SER A 27 -0.09 25.90 14.15
CA SER A 27 0.21 26.93 13.13
C SER A 27 0.06 26.44 11.68
N ASN A 28 0.11 25.12 11.45
CA ASN A 28 -0.06 24.51 10.14
C ASN A 28 -1.51 24.58 9.62
N GLU A 29 -2.50 24.92 10.46
CA GLU A 29 -3.89 25.18 10.05
C GLU A 29 -4.01 26.17 8.89
N THR A 30 -3.06 27.11 8.79
CA THR A 30 -3.01 28.14 7.74
C THR A 30 -2.59 27.60 6.36
N SER A 31 -2.14 26.35 6.28
CA SER A 31 -1.78 25.72 5.01
C SER A 31 -3.01 25.61 4.09
N PRO A 32 -2.89 25.93 2.78
CA PRO A 32 -3.99 25.72 1.83
C PRO A 32 -4.33 24.24 1.60
N ALA A 33 -3.48 23.34 2.10
CA ALA A 33 -3.71 21.91 2.14
C ALA A 33 -4.53 21.45 3.36
N CYS A 34 -4.76 22.31 4.35
CA CYS A 34 -5.61 21.97 5.48
C CYS A 34 -7.09 22.16 5.16
N PHE A 35 -7.89 21.15 5.52
CA PHE A 35 -9.34 21.22 5.42
C PHE A 35 -9.97 20.46 6.59
N PRO A 36 -9.72 20.92 7.84
CA PRO A 36 -10.17 20.21 9.03
C PRO A 36 -11.69 20.06 9.06
N VAL A 37 -12.15 18.95 9.63
CA VAL A 37 -13.57 18.74 9.88
C VAL A 37 -13.89 19.28 11.26
N ASN A 38 -14.60 20.41 11.31
CA ASN A 38 -15.05 21.01 12.56
C ASN A 38 -16.10 20.11 13.21
N VAL A 39 -15.92 19.84 14.49
CA VAL A 39 -16.84 19.02 15.28
C VAL A 39 -17.74 19.94 16.10
N SER A 40 -19.04 19.63 16.11
CA SER A 40 -20.00 20.43 16.85
C SER A 40 -19.80 20.30 18.37
N SER A 41 -20.08 21.37 19.11
CA SER A 41 -19.96 21.35 20.58
C SER A 41 -20.99 20.46 21.27
N ASP A 42 -22.07 20.11 20.59
CA ASP A 42 -23.13 19.20 21.02
C ASP A 42 -23.00 17.80 20.38
N ASP A 43 -21.87 17.49 19.74
CA ASP A 43 -21.63 16.17 19.17
C ASP A 43 -21.66 15.08 20.27
N PRO A 44 -22.52 14.05 20.15
CA PRO A 44 -22.76 13.09 21.22
C PRO A 44 -21.56 12.20 21.54
N PHE A 45 -20.62 12.02 20.60
CA PHE A 45 -19.44 11.19 20.78
C PHE A 45 -18.20 12.02 21.14
N TYR A 46 -18.00 13.13 20.45
CA TYR A 46 -16.77 13.92 20.54
C TYR A 46 -16.82 15.02 21.61
N ALA A 47 -17.99 15.58 21.93
CA ALA A 47 -18.09 16.61 22.97
C ALA A 47 -17.63 16.11 24.35
N PRO A 48 -18.01 14.90 24.82
CA PRO A 48 -17.47 14.34 26.08
C PRO A 48 -15.94 14.15 26.07
N LEU A 49 -15.33 14.01 24.89
CA LEU A 49 -13.89 13.86 24.70
C LEU A 49 -13.16 15.20 24.49
N SER A 50 -13.90 16.32 24.51
CA SER A 50 -13.36 17.67 24.23
C SER A 50 -12.69 17.77 22.85
N VAL A 51 -13.16 16.99 21.88
CA VAL A 51 -12.67 17.03 20.49
C VAL A 51 -13.53 18.01 19.69
N SER A 52 -12.91 19.08 19.21
CA SER A 52 -13.58 20.13 18.40
C SER A 52 -13.17 20.10 16.92
N CYS A 53 -12.19 19.28 16.56
CA CYS A 53 -11.61 19.22 15.22
C CYS A 53 -11.09 17.82 14.92
N ILE A 54 -11.45 17.28 13.75
CA ILE A 54 -10.86 16.05 13.20
C ILE A 54 -9.86 16.45 12.13
N ASN A 55 -8.62 15.99 12.31
CA ASN A 55 -7.52 16.30 11.42
C ASN A 55 -7.80 15.78 10.01
N PHE A 56 -7.79 16.68 9.02
CA PHE A 56 -7.95 16.32 7.63
C PHE A 56 -7.03 17.17 6.75
N VAL A 57 -6.18 16.47 5.99
CA VAL A 57 -5.25 17.06 5.03
C VAL A 57 -5.78 16.74 3.63
N ARG A 58 -5.83 17.74 2.76
CA ARG A 58 -6.27 17.56 1.37
C ARG A 58 -5.27 16.68 0.62
N SER A 59 -5.80 15.83 -0.26
CA SER A 59 -5.00 15.07 -1.21
C SER A 59 -4.07 15.95 -2.03
N SER A 60 -2.86 15.46 -2.33
CA SER A 60 -1.86 16.15 -3.13
C SER A 60 -2.38 16.47 -4.54
N GLY A 61 -2.07 17.66 -5.03
CA GLY A 61 -2.45 18.10 -6.37
C GLY A 61 -1.36 17.76 -7.39
N CYS A 62 -1.75 17.48 -8.63
CA CYS A 62 -0.80 17.33 -9.73
C CYS A 62 -0.21 18.69 -10.12
N SER A 63 1.08 18.89 -9.85
CA SER A 63 1.80 20.14 -10.16
C SER A 63 2.24 20.25 -11.62
N ASP A 64 2.42 19.13 -12.31
CA ASP A 64 2.99 19.05 -13.68
C ASP A 64 1.99 18.51 -14.72
N CYS A 65 0.69 18.59 -14.43
CA CYS A 65 -0.35 18.20 -15.38
C CYS A 65 -0.57 19.30 -16.44
N ASN A 66 0.46 19.57 -17.24
CA ASN A 66 0.42 20.29 -18.53
C ASN A 66 -0.29 21.67 -18.56
N GLY A 67 -0.11 22.50 -17.52
CA GLY A 67 -0.24 23.97 -17.61
C GLY A 67 -1.60 24.59 -17.96
N ILE A 68 -2.61 23.80 -18.37
CA ILE A 68 -3.97 24.26 -18.65
C ILE A 68 -4.78 24.11 -17.34
N MET A 69 -4.47 24.96 -16.36
CA MET A 69 -5.01 24.83 -15.00
C MET A 69 -6.11 25.83 -14.71
N HIS A 70 -7.37 25.38 -14.85
CA HIS A 70 -8.49 25.97 -14.13
C HIS A 70 -9.00 25.06 -12.99
N GLU A 71 -8.63 23.76 -12.95
CA GLU A 71 -9.15 22.79 -11.98
C GLU A 71 -8.05 21.93 -11.36
N ARG A 72 -8.13 21.70 -10.04
CA ARG A 72 -7.20 20.83 -9.30
C ARG A 72 -7.42 19.37 -9.70
N ARG A 73 -6.34 18.67 -10.08
CA ARG A 73 -6.31 17.21 -10.31
C ARG A 73 -5.48 16.49 -9.26
N PHE A 74 -5.77 15.22 -9.02
CA PHE A 74 -5.06 14.37 -8.05
C PHE A 74 -4.13 13.38 -8.74
N VAL A 75 -3.12 12.91 -8.00
CA VAL A 75 -2.16 11.91 -8.46
C VAL A 75 -2.58 10.54 -7.94
N ASN A 76 -2.51 9.54 -8.81
CA ASN A 76 -2.53 8.14 -8.40
C ASN A 76 -1.08 7.65 -8.24
N GLN A 77 -0.73 7.20 -7.04
CA GLN A 77 0.55 6.57 -6.72
C GLN A 77 0.49 5.04 -6.79
N GLN A 78 -0.54 4.49 -7.43
CA GLN A 78 -0.56 3.08 -7.81
C GLN A 78 -0.61 2.93 -9.33
N SER A 79 -0.24 1.73 -9.78
CA SER A 79 -0.53 1.26 -11.13
C SER A 79 -2.06 1.31 -11.35
N ALA A 80 -2.50 1.69 -12.57
CA ALA A 80 -3.92 1.66 -12.91
C ALA A 80 -4.40 0.25 -13.33
N PHE A 81 -3.49 -0.72 -13.38
CA PHE A 81 -3.78 -2.09 -13.80
C PHE A 81 -4.00 -2.99 -12.60
N LEU A 82 -4.71 -4.10 -12.82
CA LEU A 82 -4.76 -5.20 -11.85
C LEU A 82 -3.51 -6.06 -12.00
N ASP A 83 -2.38 -5.57 -11.51
CA ASP A 83 -1.07 -6.19 -11.68
C ASP A 83 -0.39 -6.58 -10.36
N ALA A 84 -1.18 -6.70 -9.29
CA ALA A 84 -0.74 -7.05 -7.95
C ALA A 84 0.43 -6.17 -7.46
N SER A 85 0.43 -4.90 -7.86
CA SER A 85 1.33 -3.84 -7.38
C SER A 85 1.32 -3.74 -5.87
N HIS A 86 0.20 -4.08 -5.22
CA HIS A 86 0.13 -4.16 -3.76
C HIS A 86 1.17 -5.12 -3.14
N VAL A 87 1.63 -6.15 -3.87
CA VAL A 87 2.69 -7.10 -3.46
C VAL A 87 4.03 -6.68 -4.03
N TYR A 88 4.07 -6.28 -5.30
CA TYR A 88 5.31 -6.11 -6.04
C TYR A 88 5.90 -4.71 -5.98
N GLY A 89 5.12 -3.69 -5.62
CA GLY A 89 5.50 -2.28 -5.66
C GLY A 89 5.25 -1.64 -7.04
N ILE A 90 5.44 -0.33 -7.12
CA ILE A 90 5.12 0.46 -8.33
C ILE A 90 6.35 0.89 -9.13
N ASP A 91 7.52 0.86 -8.51
CA ASP A 91 8.77 1.28 -9.13
C ASP A 91 9.90 0.25 -8.92
N GLN A 92 10.94 0.37 -9.73
CA GLN A 92 12.07 -0.56 -9.74
C GLN A 92 12.78 -0.64 -8.37
N THR A 93 12.85 0.49 -7.65
CA THR A 93 13.51 0.53 -6.34
C THR A 93 12.71 -0.26 -5.32
N GLU A 94 11.39 -0.07 -5.28
CA GLU A 94 10.52 -0.88 -4.44
C GLU A 94 10.60 -2.36 -4.80
N HIS A 95 10.53 -2.70 -6.09
CA HIS A 95 10.62 -4.08 -6.58
C HIS A 95 11.86 -4.80 -6.06
N GLU A 96 13.01 -4.14 -6.08
CA GLU A 96 14.27 -4.71 -5.60
C GLU A 96 14.29 -4.88 -4.08
N THR A 97 13.77 -3.90 -3.34
CA THR A 97 13.76 -3.95 -1.86
C THR A 97 12.77 -4.95 -1.26
N LEU A 98 11.78 -5.39 -2.04
CA LEU A 98 10.78 -6.38 -1.61
C LEU A 98 11.23 -7.82 -1.85
N ARG A 99 12.32 -8.01 -2.60
CA ARG A 99 12.90 -9.31 -2.92
C ARG A 99 13.94 -9.73 -1.90
N ASN A 100 14.12 -11.04 -1.76
CA ASN A 100 15.20 -11.60 -0.97
C ASN A 100 16.54 -11.36 -1.69
N SER A 101 17.50 -10.75 -0.99
CA SER A 101 18.82 -10.43 -1.57
C SER A 101 19.62 -11.68 -1.95
N ASP A 102 19.45 -12.76 -1.19
CA ASP A 102 20.23 -13.99 -1.32
C ASP A 102 19.55 -14.99 -2.27
N ALA A 103 18.24 -14.85 -2.44
CA ALA A 103 17.41 -15.65 -3.35
C ALA A 103 16.48 -14.72 -4.13
N ARG A 104 17.03 -14.04 -5.14
CA ARG A 104 16.34 -12.95 -5.85
C ARG A 104 15.05 -13.39 -6.54
N GLU A 105 14.85 -14.67 -6.79
CA GLU A 105 13.60 -15.21 -7.29
C GLU A 105 12.44 -15.21 -6.28
N LEU A 106 12.70 -14.87 -5.01
CA LEU A 106 11.73 -14.90 -3.92
C LEU A 106 11.44 -13.50 -3.36
N MET A 107 10.22 -13.32 -2.84
CA MET A 107 9.86 -12.23 -1.95
C MET A 107 10.58 -12.40 -0.60
N LEU A 108 10.99 -11.27 -0.01
CA LEU A 108 11.63 -11.24 1.29
C LEU A 108 10.62 -11.53 2.41
N LEU A 109 10.71 -12.74 2.98
CA LEU A 109 9.95 -13.17 4.14
C LEU A 109 10.92 -13.68 5.22
N ALA A 110 10.68 -13.33 6.47
CA ALA A 110 11.48 -13.72 7.63
C ALA A 110 10.69 -14.62 8.60
N GLY A 111 11.41 -15.37 9.44
CA GLY A 111 10.83 -16.19 10.51
C GLY A 111 9.71 -17.10 10.01
N ALA A 112 8.50 -16.89 10.53
CA ALA A 112 7.29 -17.64 10.19
C ALA A 112 6.71 -17.32 8.79
N GLY A 113 7.52 -16.84 7.84
CA GLY A 113 7.10 -16.42 6.51
C GLY A 113 6.34 -15.09 6.53
N LEU A 114 6.82 -14.13 7.33
CA LEU A 114 6.24 -12.79 7.47
C LEU A 114 7.17 -11.74 6.83
N PRO A 115 6.65 -10.73 6.12
CA PRO A 115 7.47 -9.64 5.60
C PRO A 115 8.12 -8.85 6.75
N PRO A 116 9.45 -8.69 6.78
CA PRO A 116 10.10 -7.94 7.84
C PRO A 116 9.92 -6.42 7.67
N SER A 117 9.95 -5.67 8.79
CA SER A 117 10.29 -4.25 8.73
C SER A 117 11.80 -4.08 8.51
N LEU A 118 12.17 -3.19 7.59
CA LEU A 118 13.58 -2.85 7.34
C LEU A 118 14.07 -1.65 8.16
N ARG A 119 13.14 -0.83 8.66
CA ARG A 119 13.42 0.37 9.47
C ARG A 119 12.38 0.51 10.59
N PRO A 120 12.44 -0.37 11.60
CA PRO A 120 11.46 -0.40 12.68
C PRO A 120 11.51 0.85 13.59
N ASP A 121 12.53 1.70 13.45
CA ASP A 121 12.62 3.00 14.10
C ASP A 121 11.86 4.11 13.36
N ARG A 122 11.42 3.88 12.11
CA ARG A 122 10.92 4.94 11.19
C ARG A 122 9.68 4.56 10.38
N ASP A 123 9.11 3.39 10.59
CA ASP A 123 7.94 2.91 9.83
C ASP A 123 6.58 3.31 10.46
N GLY A 124 6.61 3.93 11.64
CA GLY A 124 5.45 4.56 12.28
C GLY A 124 4.48 3.60 12.96
N CYS A 125 4.67 2.28 12.87
CA CYS A 125 3.89 1.29 13.61
C CYS A 125 4.72 0.26 14.39
N SER A 126 6.03 0.16 14.16
CA SER A 126 6.87 -0.75 14.90
C SER A 126 7.18 -0.18 16.28
N ASP A 127 7.22 -1.07 17.26
CA ASP A 127 7.70 -0.82 18.61
C ASP A 127 8.71 -1.92 18.97
N PRO A 128 10.02 -1.65 18.79
CA PRO A 128 11.08 -2.60 19.13
C PRO A 128 11.09 -2.99 20.61
N ALA A 129 10.58 -2.13 21.51
CA ALA A 129 10.56 -2.43 22.95
C ALA A 129 9.56 -3.53 23.29
N THR A 130 8.49 -3.66 22.51
CA THR A 130 7.47 -4.71 22.64
C THR A 130 7.61 -5.82 21.61
N ALA A 131 8.67 -5.80 20.79
CA ALA A 131 8.88 -6.72 19.67
C ALA A 131 7.71 -6.75 18.67
N SER A 132 6.99 -5.63 18.55
CA SER A 132 5.91 -5.44 17.57
C SER A 132 6.49 -4.79 16.33
N PHE A 133 6.34 -5.42 15.17
CA PHE A 133 6.93 -4.91 13.93
C PHE A 133 5.87 -4.78 12.84
N CYS A 134 5.96 -3.68 12.08
CA CYS A 134 5.18 -3.51 10.86
C CYS A 134 5.57 -4.53 9.80
N PHE A 135 4.63 -4.85 8.94
CA PHE A 135 4.90 -5.56 7.69
C PHE A 135 5.28 -4.58 6.59
N ARG A 136 6.12 -5.05 5.67
CA ARG A 136 6.45 -4.37 4.42
C ARG A 136 5.76 -5.09 3.26
N ALA A 137 5.22 -4.33 2.31
CA ALA A 137 4.64 -4.85 1.07
C ALA A 137 4.81 -3.81 -0.04
N GLY A 138 4.34 -4.12 -1.26
CA GLY A 138 4.30 -3.19 -2.39
C GLY A 138 3.33 -2.03 -2.20
N ASP A 139 2.35 -2.16 -1.32
CA ASP A 139 1.48 -1.06 -0.89
C ASP A 139 1.69 -0.73 0.59
N GLY A 140 1.96 0.56 0.86
CA GLY A 140 2.29 1.07 2.20
C GLY A 140 1.15 0.99 3.22
N ARG A 141 -0.08 0.66 2.79
CA ARG A 141 -1.25 0.52 3.68
C ARG A 141 -1.44 -0.92 4.18
N VAL A 142 -0.44 -1.80 4.02
CA VAL A 142 -0.46 -3.20 4.51
C VAL A 142 -0.77 -3.31 6.01
N ASN A 143 -0.36 -2.33 6.83
CA ASN A 143 -0.56 -2.34 8.28
C ASN A 143 -1.87 -1.66 8.75
N GLN A 144 -2.77 -1.28 7.84
CA GLN A 144 -4.01 -0.57 8.20
C GLN A 144 -4.91 -1.42 9.10
N GLN A 145 -4.97 -2.73 8.85
CA GLN A 145 -5.71 -3.68 9.70
C GLN A 145 -5.23 -5.13 9.44
N PRO A 146 -5.40 -6.08 10.39
CA PRO A 146 -4.82 -7.42 10.28
C PRO A 146 -5.26 -8.25 9.07
N ALA A 147 -6.52 -8.17 8.64
CA ALA A 147 -7.02 -8.93 7.49
C ALA A 147 -6.39 -8.51 6.16
N ILE A 148 -6.10 -7.22 5.93
CA ILE A 148 -5.39 -6.79 4.70
C ILE A 148 -3.94 -7.24 4.74
N ALA A 149 -3.30 -7.17 5.91
CA ALA A 149 -1.95 -7.71 6.12
C ALA A 149 -1.91 -9.22 5.80
N VAL A 150 -2.86 -10.01 6.31
CA VAL A 150 -2.94 -11.45 6.04
C VAL A 150 -3.06 -11.74 4.55
N LEU A 151 -3.91 -11.00 3.82
CA LEU A 151 -4.06 -11.19 2.38
C LEU A 151 -2.76 -10.85 1.62
N GLN A 152 -2.13 -9.72 1.94
CA GLN A 152 -0.83 -9.32 1.39
C GLN A 152 0.25 -10.39 1.61
N ILE A 153 0.33 -10.92 2.83
CA ILE A 153 1.26 -12.00 3.21
C ILE A 153 0.96 -13.28 2.41
N LEU A 154 -0.32 -13.62 2.24
CA LEU A 154 -0.73 -14.79 1.46
C LEU A 154 -0.25 -14.70 0.01
N TYR A 155 -0.38 -13.54 -0.63
CA TYR A 155 0.13 -13.32 -1.99
C TYR A 155 1.67 -13.42 -2.07
N ALA A 156 2.39 -12.84 -1.10
CA ALA A 156 3.86 -12.96 -1.05
C ALA A 156 4.32 -14.41 -0.86
N ARG A 157 3.64 -15.18 0.00
CA ARG A 157 3.89 -16.63 0.17
C ARG A 157 3.56 -17.41 -1.10
N GLN A 158 2.47 -17.04 -1.78
CA GLN A 158 2.06 -17.67 -3.02
C GLN A 158 3.09 -17.42 -4.14
N HIS A 159 3.66 -16.22 -4.21
CA HIS A 159 4.80 -15.95 -5.10
C HIS A 159 5.95 -16.92 -4.83
N ASN A 160 6.41 -17.03 -3.57
CA ASN A 160 7.53 -17.90 -3.23
C ASN A 160 7.24 -19.38 -3.55
N ARG A 161 6.00 -19.83 -3.31
CA ARG A 161 5.56 -21.18 -3.68
C ARG A 161 5.64 -21.41 -5.20
N VAL A 162 5.14 -20.48 -6.00
CA VAL A 162 5.16 -20.57 -7.46
C VAL A 162 6.59 -20.51 -7.99
N ALA A 163 7.41 -19.58 -7.50
CA ALA A 163 8.81 -19.43 -7.88
C ALA A 163 9.62 -20.72 -7.62
N GLN A 164 9.45 -21.33 -6.45
CA GLN A 164 10.10 -22.61 -6.11
C GLN A 164 9.67 -23.74 -7.05
N GLN A 165 8.37 -23.81 -7.40
CA GLN A 165 7.87 -24.82 -8.34
C GLN A 165 8.42 -24.59 -9.75
N LEU A 166 8.44 -23.35 -10.23
CA LEU A 166 8.99 -22.99 -11.54
C LEU A 166 10.48 -23.30 -11.64
N LYS A 167 11.27 -23.00 -10.60
CA LYS A 167 12.70 -23.32 -10.55
C LYS A 167 12.96 -24.82 -10.51
N SER A 168 12.12 -25.58 -9.81
CA SER A 168 12.21 -27.05 -9.79
C SER A 168 11.91 -27.66 -11.16
N LEU A 169 10.96 -27.10 -11.92
CA LEU A 169 10.59 -27.56 -13.26
C LEU A 169 11.58 -27.09 -14.33
N ASN A 170 12.19 -25.92 -14.13
CA ASN A 170 13.12 -25.29 -15.05
C ASN A 170 14.44 -24.95 -14.33
N PRO A 171 15.30 -25.95 -14.05
CA PRO A 171 16.52 -25.74 -13.28
C PRO A 171 17.48 -24.71 -13.89
N ASP A 172 17.47 -24.57 -15.21
CA ASP A 172 18.37 -23.68 -15.95
C ASP A 172 17.93 -22.21 -15.98
N TRP A 173 16.71 -21.89 -15.54
CA TRP A 173 16.24 -20.50 -15.49
C TRP A 173 17.01 -19.70 -14.45
N ASP A 174 17.47 -18.51 -14.83
CA ASP A 174 18.10 -17.58 -13.90
C ASP A 174 17.06 -17.01 -12.91
N PRO A 175 17.50 -16.45 -11.76
CA PRO A 175 16.59 -15.93 -10.73
C PRO A 175 15.63 -14.84 -11.21
N GLU A 176 16.03 -14.01 -12.18
CA GLU A 176 15.17 -12.95 -12.70
C GLU A 176 14.04 -13.53 -13.55
N THR A 177 14.36 -14.49 -14.42
CA THR A 177 13.35 -15.22 -15.19
C THR A 177 12.33 -15.89 -14.26
N VAL A 178 12.78 -16.59 -13.21
CA VAL A 178 11.87 -17.23 -12.25
C VAL A 178 10.98 -16.21 -11.54
N TYR A 179 11.54 -15.09 -11.08
CA TYR A 179 10.78 -14.03 -10.42
C TYR A 179 9.67 -13.47 -11.32
N GLN A 180 10.00 -13.11 -12.56
CA GLN A 180 9.04 -12.50 -13.48
C GLN A 180 7.95 -13.50 -13.90
N GLU A 181 8.28 -14.77 -14.11
CA GLU A 181 7.29 -15.80 -14.43
C GLU A 181 6.40 -16.12 -13.22
N ALA A 182 6.95 -16.19 -12.00
CA ALA A 182 6.15 -16.33 -10.78
C ALA A 182 5.20 -15.13 -10.59
N ARG A 183 5.71 -13.91 -10.81
CA ARG A 183 4.92 -12.67 -10.80
C ARG A 183 3.77 -12.74 -11.80
N ARG A 184 4.03 -13.12 -13.06
CA ARG A 184 3.01 -13.27 -14.10
C ARG A 184 1.90 -14.24 -13.70
N VAL A 185 2.26 -15.41 -13.15
CA VAL A 185 1.28 -16.40 -12.68
C VAL A 185 0.42 -15.85 -11.55
N VAL A 186 1.03 -15.19 -10.55
CA VAL A 186 0.28 -14.63 -9.41
C VAL A 186 -0.63 -13.48 -9.85
N ILE A 187 -0.20 -12.64 -10.79
CA ILE A 187 -1.05 -11.60 -11.39
C ILE A 187 -2.26 -12.24 -12.09
N ALA A 188 -2.04 -13.30 -12.88
CA ALA A 188 -3.14 -14.01 -13.53
C ALA A 188 -4.12 -14.61 -12.51
N GLN A 189 -3.62 -15.16 -11.39
CA GLN A 189 -4.46 -15.64 -10.28
C GLN A 189 -5.28 -14.49 -9.67
N HIS A 190 -4.66 -13.34 -9.42
CA HIS A 190 -5.32 -12.15 -8.89
C HIS A 190 -6.46 -11.68 -9.80
N GLN A 191 -6.18 -11.50 -11.09
CA GLN A 191 -7.17 -11.12 -12.09
C GLN A 191 -8.28 -12.16 -12.21
N HIS A 192 -7.95 -13.46 -12.22
CA HIS A 192 -8.94 -14.52 -12.32
C HIS A 192 -9.95 -14.45 -11.16
N ILE A 193 -9.46 -14.37 -9.91
CA ILE A 193 -10.30 -14.26 -8.72
C ILE A 193 -11.19 -13.01 -8.80
N ILE A 194 -10.63 -11.86 -9.21
CA ILE A 194 -11.39 -10.62 -9.29
C ILE A 194 -12.53 -10.74 -10.31
N TYR A 195 -12.24 -11.16 -11.54
CA TYR A 195 -13.22 -11.15 -12.61
C TYR A 195 -14.22 -12.31 -12.52
N ASN A 196 -13.83 -13.49 -12.03
CA ASN A 196 -14.68 -14.67 -12.03
C ASN A 196 -15.39 -14.92 -10.69
N GLU A 197 -14.80 -14.47 -9.58
CA GLU A 197 -15.34 -14.78 -8.25
C GLU A 197 -15.87 -13.54 -7.53
N TYR A 198 -15.13 -12.43 -7.56
CA TYR A 198 -15.50 -11.22 -6.82
C TYR A 198 -16.54 -10.36 -7.57
N LEU A 199 -16.24 -9.93 -8.79
CA LEU A 199 -17.10 -9.01 -9.54
C LEU A 199 -18.52 -9.53 -9.80
N PRO A 200 -18.75 -10.82 -10.12
CA PRO A 200 -20.12 -11.32 -10.32
C PRO A 200 -20.97 -11.28 -9.05
N VAL A 201 -20.35 -11.38 -7.87
CA VAL A 201 -21.07 -11.26 -6.59
C VAL A 201 -21.42 -9.79 -6.31
N VAL A 202 -20.52 -8.86 -6.64
CA VAL A 202 -20.71 -7.42 -6.40
C VAL A 202 -21.68 -6.77 -7.40
N LEU A 203 -21.53 -7.10 -8.69
CA LEU A 203 -22.29 -6.48 -9.78
C LEU A 203 -23.56 -7.26 -10.13
N GLY A 204 -23.70 -8.47 -9.63
CA GLY A 204 -24.71 -9.44 -10.03
C GLY A 204 -24.26 -10.32 -11.20
N ARG A 205 -24.84 -11.52 -11.28
CA ARG A 205 -24.61 -12.43 -12.41
C ARG A 205 -25.42 -11.93 -13.61
N ARG A 206 -24.76 -11.78 -14.75
CA ARG A 206 -25.44 -11.65 -16.05
C ARG A 206 -25.91 -13.01 -16.54
#